data_AF-W2IB21-F1
#
_entry.id   AF-W2IB21-F1
#
_cell.length_a   1.000
_cell.length_b   1.000
_cell.length_c   1.000
_cell.angle_alpha   90.00
_cell.angle_beta   90.00
_cell.angle_gamma   90.00
#
_symmetry.space_group_name_H-M   'P 1'
#
loop_
_entity.id
_entity.type
_entity.pdbx_description
1 polymer ?
#
loop_
_entity_poly.entity_id
_entity_poly.type
_entity_poly.pdbx_seq_one_letter_code
_entity_poly.pdbx_strand_id
1 'polypeptide(L)'
;SIVNCAIEELPVWANEFHKLEFLQIEGKVGSNNLGNFETSLFSDMPELRYLQLGLHQRMTHLPSLDGAPNLYCLILARMQGITELPSLTHASQLDRVELTMVKHLAWIPDMEPIDPLVHFAVYQGAYLCCNGFLGTCDLTNPFCKDTTCLEDASQKATTETLQVFNKFPIGVCEPYSGFSQTPTTTTIQMCDGVPFRQCQLPGLQANSIIVGMCYNHRMQVLACNTDPDTIRVRIRQIQKGVGTPCDPVEEAWLGCGGSPAITI
;
A
#
# COMPACT_ATOMS: atom_id res chain seq x y z
N SER A 1 2.10 -14.10 6.95
CA SER A 1 1.36 -13.26 5.99
C SER A 1 0.13 -13.99 5.47
N ILE A 2 -0.99 -13.28 5.35
CA ILE A 2 -2.23 -13.72 4.71
C ILE A 2 -2.48 -12.75 3.55
N VAL A 3 -2.54 -13.24 2.31
CA VAL A 3 -2.64 -12.39 1.11
C VAL A 3 -3.83 -12.81 0.26
N ASN A 4 -4.55 -11.84 -0.29
CA ASN A 4 -5.71 -12.05 -1.17
C ASN A 4 -6.80 -12.91 -0.51
N CYS A 5 -7.04 -12.67 0.79
CA CYS A 5 -7.97 -13.44 1.60
C CYS A 5 -9.21 -12.62 1.97
N ALA A 6 -10.39 -13.23 1.95
CA ALA A 6 -11.66 -12.59 2.26
C ALA A 6 -12.10 -12.80 3.73
N ILE A 7 -11.14 -12.95 4.65
CA ILE A 7 -11.46 -13.04 6.08
C ILE A 7 -12.09 -11.73 6.55
N GLU A 8 -13.18 -11.83 7.31
CA GLU A 8 -13.91 -10.67 7.83
C GLU A 8 -13.54 -10.36 9.29
N GLU A 9 -13.03 -11.36 10.01
CA GLU A 9 -12.63 -11.28 11.41
C GLU A 9 -11.39 -12.15 11.64
N LEU A 10 -10.56 -11.78 12.62
CA LEU A 10 -9.53 -12.65 13.15
C LEU A 10 -10.14 -13.56 14.23
N PRO A 11 -9.64 -14.79 14.39
CA PRO A 11 -10.09 -15.63 15.49
C PRO A 11 -9.77 -14.97 16.83
N VAL A 12 -10.64 -15.17 17.83
CA VAL A 12 -10.49 -14.58 19.18
C VAL A 12 -9.16 -14.90 19.87
N TRP A 13 -8.55 -16.05 19.55
CA TRP A 13 -7.25 -16.47 20.08
C TRP A 13 -6.06 -15.79 19.37
N ALA A 14 -6.28 -14.89 18.41
CA ALA A 14 -5.22 -14.08 17.81
C ALA A 14 -4.52 -13.18 18.84
N ASN A 15 -5.17 -12.88 19.96
CA ASN A 15 -4.58 -12.16 21.10
C ASN A 15 -3.46 -12.96 21.79
N GLU A 16 -3.36 -14.28 21.56
CA GLU A 16 -2.36 -15.17 22.18
C GLU A 16 -1.04 -15.22 21.38
N PHE A 17 -0.93 -14.41 20.32
CA PHE A 17 0.22 -14.34 19.43
C PHE A 17 1.40 -13.55 20.01
N HIS A 18 1.79 -13.84 21.25
CA HIS A 18 2.84 -13.11 22.00
C HIS A 18 4.22 -13.10 21.33
N LYS A 19 4.49 -14.09 20.45
CA LYS A 19 5.76 -14.23 19.71
C LYS A 19 5.66 -13.83 18.24
N LEU A 20 4.57 -13.19 17.84
CA LEU A 20 4.37 -12.80 16.45
C LEU A 20 5.24 -11.60 16.11
N GLU A 21 6.19 -11.79 15.21
CA GLU A 21 7.06 -10.71 14.75
C GLU A 21 6.49 -9.97 13.52
N PHE A 22 5.76 -10.68 12.65
CA PHE A 22 5.30 -10.17 11.36
C PHE A 22 3.81 -10.43 11.17
N LEU A 23 3.00 -9.37 11.22
CA LEU A 23 1.59 -9.41 10.85
C LEU A 23 1.40 -8.68 9.52
N GLN A 24 1.20 -9.45 8.46
CA GLN A 24 0.81 -8.93 7.15
C GLN A 24 -0.52 -9.55 6.74
N ILE A 25 -1.54 -8.73 6.56
CA ILE A 25 -2.84 -9.15 6.05
C ILE A 25 -3.24 -8.24 4.89
N GLU A 26 -3.50 -8.85 3.74
CA GLU A 26 -4.07 -8.19 2.57
C GLU A 26 -5.40 -8.84 2.20
N GLY A 27 -6.43 -8.00 2.13
CA GLY A 27 -7.78 -8.40 1.74
C GLY A 27 -7.88 -8.87 0.28
N LYS A 28 -9.07 -9.32 -0.09
CA LYS A 28 -9.43 -9.68 -1.47
C LYS A 28 -10.29 -8.58 -2.10
N VAL A 29 -9.97 -8.21 -3.35
CA VAL A 29 -10.75 -7.21 -4.10
C VAL A 29 -12.19 -7.70 -4.26
N GLY A 30 -13.15 -6.80 -4.03
CA GLY A 30 -14.58 -7.11 -4.15
C GLY A 30 -15.16 -7.95 -3.01
N SER A 31 -14.39 -8.19 -1.95
CA SER A 31 -14.86 -8.86 -0.72
C SER A 31 -15.01 -7.84 0.42
N ASN A 32 -15.77 -8.19 1.47
CA ASN A 32 -15.96 -7.33 2.63
C ASN A 32 -14.65 -7.08 3.39
N ASN A 33 -13.77 -8.10 3.44
CA ASN A 33 -12.50 -8.11 4.15
C ASN A 33 -12.64 -7.74 5.65
N LEU A 34 -11.51 -7.71 6.35
CA LEU A 34 -11.49 -7.42 7.79
C LEU A 34 -12.23 -6.13 8.15
N GLY A 35 -13.05 -6.21 9.20
CA GLY A 35 -13.54 -5.05 9.95
C GLY A 35 -12.49 -4.53 10.92
N ASN A 36 -12.92 -3.76 11.92
CA ASN A 36 -12.05 -3.36 13.02
C ASN A 36 -11.56 -4.59 13.79
N PHE A 37 -10.32 -4.54 14.26
CA PHE A 37 -9.81 -5.54 15.18
C PHE A 37 -10.41 -5.36 16.58
N GLU A 38 -10.38 -6.44 17.35
CA GLU A 38 -10.61 -6.37 18.79
C GLU A 38 -9.62 -5.40 19.44
N THR A 39 -10.12 -4.59 20.38
CA THR A 39 -9.35 -3.50 20.99
C THR A 39 -8.13 -3.99 21.78
N SER A 40 -8.13 -5.26 22.20
CA SER A 40 -7.04 -5.90 22.93
C SER A 40 -6.01 -6.58 22.03
N LEU A 41 -6.16 -6.57 20.70
CA LEU A 41 -5.32 -7.38 19.80
C LEU A 41 -3.82 -7.15 19.99
N PHE A 42 -3.40 -5.90 20.08
CA PHE A 42 -1.99 -5.53 20.23
C PHE A 42 -1.60 -5.25 21.69
N SER A 43 -2.42 -5.64 22.67
CA SER A 43 -2.17 -5.34 24.08
C SER A 43 -1.01 -6.13 24.71
N ASP A 44 -0.65 -7.28 24.14
CA ASP A 44 0.45 -8.14 24.60
C ASP A 44 1.15 -8.83 23.40
N MET A 45 1.72 -8.01 22.52
CA MET A 45 2.49 -8.45 21.36
C MET A 45 3.91 -7.86 21.36
N PRO A 46 4.73 -8.16 22.39
CA PRO A 46 6.02 -7.51 22.59
C PRO A 46 7.02 -7.79 21.47
N GLU A 47 6.90 -8.92 20.76
CA GLU A 47 7.78 -9.28 19.66
C GLU A 47 7.35 -8.68 18.31
N LEU A 48 6.18 -8.02 18.23
CA LEU A 48 5.66 -7.49 16.98
C LEU A 48 6.56 -6.37 16.47
N ARG A 49 7.04 -6.57 15.25
CA ARG A 49 8.04 -5.74 14.58
C ARG A 49 7.46 -5.12 13.30
N TYR A 50 6.68 -5.90 12.56
CA TYR A 50 6.14 -5.49 11.27
C TYR A 50 4.63 -5.63 11.23
N LEU A 51 3.92 -4.52 11.00
CA LEU A 51 2.49 -4.48 10.78
C LEU A 51 2.19 -3.92 9.38
N GLN A 52 1.66 -4.77 8.51
CA GLN A 52 1.16 -4.37 7.20
C GLN A 52 -0.28 -4.80 7.01
N LEU A 53 -1.15 -3.84 6.74
CA LEU A 53 -2.56 -4.09 6.45
C LEU A 53 -2.90 -3.48 5.10
N GLY A 54 -3.68 -4.20 4.30
CA GLY A 54 -4.14 -3.64 3.05
C GLY A 54 -5.48 -4.13 2.55
N LEU A 55 -6.19 -3.25 1.86
CA LEU A 55 -7.48 -3.53 1.23
C LEU A 55 -8.62 -3.86 2.24
N HIS A 56 -8.61 -3.27 3.43
CA HIS A 56 -9.67 -3.44 4.44
C HIS A 56 -10.52 -2.17 4.58
N GLN A 57 -11.49 -1.99 3.68
CA GLN A 57 -12.29 -0.75 3.59
C GLN A 57 -13.23 -0.53 4.78
N ARG A 58 -13.59 -1.59 5.52
CA ARG A 58 -14.47 -1.52 6.69
C ARG A 58 -13.73 -1.17 7.99
N MET A 59 -12.39 -1.22 7.98
CA MET A 59 -11.58 -0.88 9.14
C MET A 59 -11.48 0.65 9.22
N THR A 60 -12.02 1.21 10.31
CA THR A 60 -12.08 2.65 10.55
C THR A 60 -11.03 3.13 11.55
N HIS A 61 -10.54 2.23 12.40
CA HIS A 61 -9.49 2.50 13.39
C HIS A 61 -8.65 1.25 13.64
N LEU A 62 -7.45 1.45 14.18
CA LEU A 62 -6.63 0.38 14.72
C LEU A 62 -6.70 0.37 16.26
N PRO A 63 -6.57 -0.79 16.91
CA PRO A 63 -6.33 -0.86 18.35
C PRO A 63 -5.07 -0.10 18.76
N SER A 64 -4.94 0.21 20.06
CA SER A 64 -3.71 0.79 20.60
C SER A 64 -2.51 -0.12 20.31
N LEU A 65 -1.36 0.49 19.99
CA LEU A 65 -0.09 -0.20 19.72
C LEU A 65 0.83 -0.27 20.95
N ASP A 66 0.35 0.13 22.14
CA ASP A 66 1.19 0.24 23.34
C ASP A 66 1.79 -1.10 23.80
N GLY A 67 1.11 -2.22 23.53
CA GLY A 67 1.61 -3.56 23.81
C GLY A 67 2.55 -4.12 22.74
N ALA A 68 2.90 -3.33 21.72
CA ALA A 68 3.85 -3.66 20.65
C ALA A 68 5.04 -2.66 20.62
N PRO A 69 5.83 -2.55 21.71
CA PRO A 69 6.90 -1.55 21.83
C PRO A 69 8.06 -1.72 20.84
N ASN A 70 8.22 -2.91 20.26
CA ASN A 70 9.26 -3.22 19.28
C ASN A 70 8.82 -3.03 17.82
N LEU A 71 7.64 -2.43 17.60
CA LEU A 71 7.12 -2.18 16.26
C LEU A 71 8.06 -1.20 15.55
N TYR A 72 8.67 -1.67 14.45
CA TYR A 72 9.59 -0.87 13.64
C TYR A 72 8.95 -0.42 12.33
N CYS A 73 7.98 -1.16 11.79
CA CYS A 73 7.38 -0.88 10.49
C CYS A 73 5.85 -0.92 10.54
N LEU A 74 5.22 0.17 10.09
CA LEU A 74 3.77 0.30 9.91
C LEU A 74 3.45 0.66 8.45
N ILE A 75 2.74 -0.24 7.75
CA ILE A 75 2.32 -0.02 6.37
C ILE A 75 0.80 -0.21 6.24
N LEU A 76 0.11 0.83 5.79
CA LEU A 76 -1.32 0.79 5.50
C LEU A 76 -1.56 1.09 4.03
N ALA A 77 -2.16 0.15 3.30
CA ALA A 77 -2.35 0.28 1.86
C ALA A 77 -3.83 0.07 1.46
N ARG A 78 -4.44 1.04 0.77
CA ARG A 78 -5.85 0.98 0.33
C ARG A 78 -6.83 0.82 1.50
N MET A 79 -6.49 1.41 2.64
CA MET A 79 -7.31 1.41 3.86
C MET A 79 -8.23 2.63 3.85
N GLN A 80 -9.19 2.68 2.92
CA GLN A 80 -10.01 3.88 2.71
C GLN A 80 -10.90 4.23 3.90
N GLY A 81 -11.23 3.26 4.76
CA GLY A 81 -12.08 3.51 5.94
C GLY A 81 -11.37 4.20 7.10
N ILE A 82 -10.04 4.15 7.14
CA ILE A 82 -9.27 4.63 8.31
C ILE A 82 -9.27 6.16 8.35
N THR A 83 -9.64 6.72 9.49
CA THR A 83 -9.76 8.19 9.67
C THR A 83 -8.66 8.77 10.55
N GLU A 84 -8.05 7.94 11.41
CA GLU A 84 -6.98 8.29 12.34
C GLU A 84 -6.07 7.09 12.62
N LEU A 85 -4.85 7.36 13.09
CA LEU A 85 -3.94 6.33 13.62
C LEU A 85 -4.00 6.32 15.16
N PRO A 86 -3.76 5.17 15.81
CA PRO A 86 -3.63 5.10 17.25
C PRO A 86 -2.37 5.85 17.71
N SER A 87 -2.34 6.24 18.99
CA SER A 87 -1.19 6.94 19.58
C SER A 87 0.15 6.26 19.24
N LEU A 88 1.16 7.08 18.94
CA LEU A 88 2.53 6.63 18.64
C LEU A 88 3.49 6.88 19.82
N THR A 89 2.97 7.26 20.98
CA THR A 89 3.76 7.60 22.20
C THR A 89 4.71 6.51 22.66
N HIS A 90 4.35 5.25 22.44
CA HIS A 90 5.18 4.09 22.83
C HIS A 90 5.88 3.43 21.64
N ALA A 91 5.74 3.99 20.43
CA ALA A 91 6.26 3.43 19.19
C ALA A 91 7.64 4.01 18.82
N SER A 92 8.51 4.19 19.82
CA SER A 92 9.82 4.83 19.66
C SER A 92 10.76 4.13 18.67
N GLN A 93 10.54 2.83 18.42
CA GLN A 93 11.34 2.02 17.50
C GLN A 93 10.87 2.13 16.04
N LEU A 94 9.78 2.85 15.74
CA LEU A 94 9.29 3.00 14.37
C LEU A 94 10.36 3.65 13.49
N ASP A 95 10.80 2.92 12.47
CA ASP A 95 11.73 3.40 11.45
C ASP A 95 11.02 3.69 10.13
N ARG A 96 9.86 3.06 9.89
CA ARG A 96 9.14 3.12 8.63
C ARG A 96 7.65 3.26 8.85
N VAL A 97 7.08 4.32 8.29
CA VAL A 97 5.64 4.53 8.20
C VAL A 97 5.28 4.80 6.74
N GLU A 98 4.46 3.93 6.15
CA GLU A 98 3.99 4.10 4.78
C GLU A 98 2.46 4.03 4.72
N LEU A 99 1.88 5.10 4.18
CA LEU A 99 0.45 5.28 4.06
C LEU A 99 0.09 5.43 2.57
N THR A 100 -0.43 4.39 1.96
CA THR A 100 -0.74 4.36 0.53
C THR A 100 -2.25 4.29 0.32
N MET A 101 -2.82 5.25 -0.41
CA MET A 101 -4.26 5.26 -0.75
C MET A 101 -5.16 5.16 0.51
N VAL A 102 -4.95 6.06 1.47
CA VAL A 102 -5.72 6.15 2.73
C VAL A 102 -6.58 7.43 2.73
N LYS A 103 -7.47 7.57 1.73
CA LYS A 103 -8.15 8.85 1.39
C LYS A 103 -8.70 9.58 2.61
N HIS A 104 -9.40 8.88 3.49
CA HIS A 104 -10.13 9.49 4.61
C HIS A 104 -9.28 9.78 5.86
N LEU A 105 -7.98 9.45 5.84
CA LEU A 105 -7.09 9.75 6.96
C LEU A 105 -6.97 11.27 7.11
N ALA A 106 -7.55 11.81 8.18
CA ALA A 106 -7.72 13.25 8.37
C ALA A 106 -6.54 13.89 9.11
N TRP A 107 -5.87 13.13 9.97
CA TRP A 107 -4.72 13.57 10.74
C TRP A 107 -3.93 12.34 11.21
N ILE A 108 -2.71 12.55 11.68
CA ILE A 108 -1.91 11.51 12.35
C ILE A 108 -1.44 12.02 13.73
N PRO A 109 -1.27 11.14 14.73
CA PRO A 109 -0.70 11.50 16.02
C PRO A 109 0.70 12.09 15.89
N ASP A 110 1.12 12.76 16.96
CA ASP A 110 2.44 13.37 17.04
C ASP A 110 3.55 12.32 16.83
N MET A 111 4.50 12.68 15.97
CA MET A 111 5.66 11.87 15.64
C MET A 111 6.91 12.23 16.44
N GLU A 112 6.85 13.22 17.35
CA GLU A 112 7.94 13.52 18.30
C GLU A 112 8.55 12.27 18.97
N PRO A 113 7.77 11.27 19.42
CA PRO A 113 8.31 10.10 20.11
C PRO A 113 9.14 9.15 19.22
N ILE A 114 9.15 9.36 17.90
CA ILE A 114 9.70 8.43 16.92
C ILE A 114 11.12 8.84 16.51
N ASP A 115 12.12 8.05 16.91
CA ASP A 115 13.53 8.21 16.54
C ASP A 115 14.15 6.80 16.43
N PRO A 116 14.43 6.26 15.21
CA PRO A 116 15.20 6.95 14.18
C PRO A 116 14.54 7.06 12.79
N LEU A 117 13.24 7.38 12.69
CA LEU A 117 12.45 7.38 11.44
C LEU A 117 13.28 7.57 10.14
N VAL A 118 13.43 6.47 9.41
CA VAL A 118 14.26 6.31 8.21
C VAL A 118 13.42 6.48 6.94
N HIS A 119 12.14 6.15 6.99
CA HIS A 119 11.24 6.25 5.86
C HIS A 119 9.84 6.71 6.28
N PHE A 120 9.34 7.73 5.60
CA PHE A 120 7.96 8.20 5.72
C PHE A 120 7.40 8.48 4.34
N ALA A 121 6.18 8.02 4.07
CA ALA A 121 5.50 8.31 2.82
C ALA A 121 3.98 8.33 3.01
N VAL A 122 3.33 9.23 2.26
CA VAL A 122 1.87 9.33 2.12
C VAL A 122 1.53 9.29 0.64
N TYR A 123 1.60 8.10 0.06
CA TYR A 123 1.41 7.88 -1.36
C TYR A 123 -0.06 8.01 -1.77
N GLN A 124 -0.28 8.71 -2.87
CA GLN A 124 -1.62 8.96 -3.45
C GLN A 124 -2.54 9.78 -2.54
N GLY A 125 -1.97 10.52 -1.60
CA GLY A 125 -2.64 11.51 -0.76
C GLY A 125 -3.71 10.97 0.19
N ALA A 126 -4.20 11.89 1.02
CA ALA A 126 -5.27 11.71 2.01
C ALA A 126 -5.82 13.09 2.42
N TYR A 127 -6.90 13.13 3.20
CA TYR A 127 -7.47 14.37 3.70
C TYR A 127 -6.45 15.22 4.47
N LEU A 128 -5.57 14.60 5.25
CA LEU A 128 -4.48 15.30 5.96
C LEU A 128 -3.59 16.17 5.05
N CYS A 129 -3.57 15.90 3.74
CA CYS A 129 -2.75 16.66 2.79
C CYS A 129 -3.30 18.05 2.49
N CYS A 130 -4.57 18.33 2.84
CA CYS A 130 -5.25 19.54 2.42
C CYS A 130 -6.37 20.01 3.35
N ASN A 131 -6.74 19.25 4.39
CA ASN A 131 -7.79 19.66 5.33
C ASN A 131 -7.30 20.63 6.43
N GLY A 132 -6.05 21.07 6.36
CA GLY A 132 -5.42 21.97 7.34
C GLY A 132 -4.58 21.27 8.41
N PHE A 133 -4.40 19.95 8.34
CA PHE A 133 -3.47 19.21 9.21
C PHE A 133 -2.03 19.75 9.09
N LEU A 134 -1.53 19.88 7.85
CA LEU A 134 -0.19 20.37 7.55
C LEU A 134 -0.07 21.91 7.49
N GLY A 135 -1.15 22.65 7.77
CA GLY A 135 -1.16 24.11 7.67
C GLY A 135 -2.50 24.67 7.17
N THR A 136 -2.46 25.44 6.08
CA THR A 136 -3.67 26.04 5.52
C THR A 136 -4.55 24.98 4.85
N CYS A 137 -5.83 24.98 5.17
CA CYS A 137 -6.81 24.12 4.51
C CYS A 137 -7.05 24.58 3.05
N ASP A 138 -7.02 23.63 2.12
CA ASP A 138 -7.29 23.81 0.69
C ASP A 138 -8.29 22.75 0.20
N LEU A 139 -9.58 23.07 0.26
CA LEU A 139 -10.66 22.20 -0.23
C LEU A 139 -10.74 22.12 -1.77
N THR A 140 -9.90 22.88 -2.50
CA THR A 140 -9.79 22.77 -3.96
C THR A 140 -8.87 21.62 -4.39
N ASN A 141 -8.01 21.15 -3.48
CA ASN A 141 -7.14 20.01 -3.70
C ASN A 141 -7.99 18.74 -3.99
N PRO A 142 -7.64 17.94 -5.02
CA PRO A 142 -8.40 16.72 -5.38
C PRO A 142 -8.57 15.72 -4.24
N PHE A 143 -7.63 15.66 -3.29
CA PHE A 143 -7.76 14.78 -2.12
C PHE A 143 -8.87 15.23 -1.17
N CYS A 144 -9.21 16.53 -1.11
CA CYS A 144 -10.16 17.11 -0.17
C CYS A 144 -11.55 17.41 -0.75
N LYS A 145 -11.90 16.85 -1.90
CA LYS A 145 -13.20 17.12 -2.57
C LYS A 145 -14.44 16.81 -1.72
N ASP A 146 -14.30 15.90 -0.74
CA ASP A 146 -15.41 15.40 0.10
C ASP A 146 -15.10 15.51 1.62
N THR A 147 -14.33 16.52 2.04
CA THR A 147 -14.01 16.77 3.47
C THR A 147 -14.23 18.23 3.85
N THR A 148 -14.25 18.51 5.15
CA THR A 148 -14.18 19.87 5.71
C THR A 148 -12.78 20.15 6.26
N CYS A 149 -12.49 21.41 6.53
CA CYS A 149 -11.28 21.80 7.23
C CYS A 149 -11.30 21.32 8.69
N LEU A 150 -10.14 21.00 9.25
CA LEU A 150 -9.99 20.71 10.67
C LEU A 150 -10.33 21.94 11.51
N GLU A 151 -11.30 21.78 12.41
CA GLU A 151 -11.70 22.82 13.36
C GLU A 151 -10.89 22.74 14.66
N ASP A 152 -10.54 21.53 15.08
CA ASP A 152 -9.79 21.29 16.31
C ASP A 152 -8.30 21.57 16.11
N ALA A 153 -7.79 22.57 16.84
CA ALA A 153 -6.38 22.92 16.80
C ALA A 153 -5.47 21.82 17.36
N SER A 154 -5.97 20.93 18.23
CA SER A 154 -5.21 19.80 18.79
C SER A 154 -4.91 18.71 17.75
N GLN A 155 -5.68 18.66 16.66
CA GLN A 155 -5.50 17.72 15.57
C GLN A 155 -4.52 18.23 14.51
N LYS A 156 -4.01 19.45 14.62
CA LYS A 156 -3.01 19.98 13.68
C LYS A 156 -1.64 19.38 13.96
N ALA A 157 -0.83 19.24 12.91
CA ALA A 157 0.52 18.73 13.05
C ALA A 157 1.35 19.61 13.99
N THR A 158 2.07 18.96 14.91
CA THR A 158 3.07 19.60 15.77
C THR A 158 4.28 20.05 14.95
N THR A 159 5.20 20.78 15.58
CA THR A 159 6.42 21.25 14.92
C THR A 159 7.27 20.05 14.48
N GLU A 160 7.35 19.05 15.34
CA GLU A 160 8.10 17.81 15.20
C GLU A 160 7.51 16.96 14.07
N THR A 161 6.18 16.84 14.03
CA THR A 161 5.48 16.16 12.93
C THR A 161 5.68 16.88 11.60
N LEU A 162 5.59 18.22 11.56
CA LEU A 162 5.87 19.00 10.35
C LEU A 162 7.31 18.82 9.85
N GLN A 163 8.29 18.69 10.76
CA GLN A 163 9.68 18.40 10.39
C GLN A 163 9.82 17.04 9.70
N VAL A 164 9.05 16.02 10.13
CA VAL A 164 9.02 14.71 9.44
C VAL A 164 8.52 14.86 8.01
N PHE A 165 7.39 15.54 7.79
CA PHE A 165 6.86 15.78 6.44
C PHE A 165 7.87 16.52 5.55
N ASN A 166 8.59 17.49 6.10
CA ASN A 166 9.62 18.24 5.37
C ASN A 166 10.90 17.42 5.12
N LYS A 167 11.25 16.48 6.00
CA LYS A 167 12.39 15.56 5.83
C LYS A 167 12.16 14.57 4.68
N PHE A 168 10.91 14.18 4.43
CA PHE A 168 10.51 13.22 3.41
C PHE A 168 9.57 13.84 2.36
N PRO A 169 10.03 14.82 1.56
CA PRO A 169 9.14 15.53 0.64
C PRO A 169 8.70 14.67 -0.55
N ILE A 170 9.49 13.68 -0.94
CA ILE A 170 9.20 12.79 -2.07
C ILE A 170 8.23 11.70 -1.61
N GLY A 171 7.12 11.53 -2.31
CA GLY A 171 6.13 10.50 -1.99
C GLY A 171 5.16 10.86 -0.86
N VAL A 172 5.18 12.10 -0.37
CA VAL A 172 4.21 12.61 0.61
C VAL A 172 3.25 13.56 -0.07
N CYS A 173 1.95 13.23 -0.03
CA CYS A 173 0.87 14.06 -0.56
C CYS A 173 1.00 14.37 -2.07
N GLU A 174 1.67 13.50 -2.82
CA GLU A 174 1.80 13.61 -4.27
C GLU A 174 0.63 12.91 -5.00
N PRO A 175 0.11 13.48 -6.11
CA PRO A 175 -0.91 12.85 -6.93
C PRO A 175 -0.39 11.55 -7.58
N TYR A 176 -1.26 10.53 -7.61
CA TYR A 176 -0.93 9.27 -8.27
C TYR A 176 -0.88 9.43 -9.79
N SER A 177 0.22 8.96 -10.39
CA SER A 177 0.43 8.96 -11.85
C SER A 177 0.40 7.55 -12.46
N GLY A 178 0.23 6.50 -11.66
CA GLY A 178 0.27 5.12 -12.14
C GLY A 178 -1.08 4.60 -12.66
N PHE A 179 -1.06 3.41 -13.25
CA PHE A 179 -2.28 2.70 -13.66
C PHE A 179 -2.81 1.84 -12.52
N SER A 180 -4.12 1.60 -12.51
CA SER A 180 -4.68 0.61 -11.58
C SER A 180 -4.16 -0.78 -11.92
N GLN A 181 -3.52 -1.42 -10.96
CA GLN A 181 -3.07 -2.82 -11.06
C GLN A 181 -4.16 -3.82 -10.62
N THR A 182 -5.37 -3.34 -10.33
CA THR A 182 -6.49 -4.19 -9.91
C THR A 182 -7.03 -4.97 -11.11
N PRO A 183 -7.09 -6.32 -11.03
CA PRO A 183 -7.66 -7.14 -12.09
C PRO A 183 -9.12 -6.78 -12.38
N THR A 184 -9.42 -6.61 -13.65
CA THR A 184 -10.76 -6.51 -14.23
C THR A 184 -11.03 -7.72 -15.14
N THR A 185 -12.29 -8.02 -15.41
CA THR A 185 -12.68 -9.07 -16.38
C THR A 185 -11.93 -8.92 -17.70
N THR A 186 -11.84 -7.70 -18.22
CA THR A 186 -11.12 -7.40 -19.47
C THR A 186 -9.65 -7.74 -19.37
N THR A 187 -8.96 -7.28 -18.31
CA THR A 187 -7.51 -7.54 -18.14
C THR A 187 -7.20 -9.03 -17.90
N ILE A 188 -8.14 -9.79 -17.33
CA ILE A 188 -8.01 -11.23 -17.12
C ILE A 188 -8.15 -11.97 -18.46
N GLN A 189 -9.17 -11.60 -19.25
CA GLN A 189 -9.43 -12.19 -20.56
C GLN A 189 -8.28 -11.95 -21.54
N MET A 190 -7.62 -10.78 -21.48
CA MET A 190 -6.42 -10.51 -22.29
C MET A 190 -5.31 -11.56 -22.09
N CYS A 191 -5.22 -12.15 -20.89
CA CYS A 191 -4.18 -13.10 -20.57
C CYS A 191 -4.52 -14.54 -20.90
N ASP A 192 -5.80 -14.90 -20.89
CA ASP A 192 -6.27 -16.26 -21.22
C ASP A 192 -5.49 -17.37 -20.49
N GLY A 193 -5.13 -17.11 -19.23
CA GLY A 193 -4.36 -18.04 -18.40
C GLY A 193 -2.86 -18.20 -18.76
N VAL A 194 -2.34 -17.47 -19.76
CA VAL A 194 -0.95 -17.59 -20.21
C VAL A 194 -0.05 -16.55 -19.54
N PRO A 195 0.87 -16.96 -18.64
CA PRO A 195 1.74 -16.03 -17.94
C PRO A 195 2.76 -15.38 -18.89
N PHE A 196 3.20 -14.18 -18.54
CA PHE A 196 4.22 -13.38 -19.24
C PHE A 196 3.89 -12.97 -20.69
N ARG A 197 2.73 -13.38 -21.23
CA ARG A 197 2.18 -12.88 -22.48
C ARG A 197 2.11 -11.35 -22.48
N GLN A 198 2.44 -10.75 -23.62
CA GLN A 198 2.26 -9.31 -23.84
C GLN A 198 0.77 -8.96 -23.86
N CYS A 199 0.38 -7.92 -23.14
CA CYS A 199 -0.96 -7.36 -23.18
C CYS A 199 -0.91 -5.84 -23.36
N GLN A 200 -2.04 -5.21 -23.65
CA GLN A 200 -2.11 -3.78 -23.97
C GLN A 200 -3.32 -3.12 -23.33
N LEU A 201 -3.11 -1.95 -22.72
CA LEU A 201 -4.18 -1.12 -22.15
C LEU A 201 -4.16 0.30 -22.74
N PRO A 202 -5.32 0.98 -22.82
CA PRO A 202 -5.35 2.41 -23.12
C PRO A 202 -4.53 3.20 -22.11
N GLY A 203 -3.66 4.09 -22.58
CA GLY A 203 -2.88 4.97 -21.72
C GLY A 203 -3.64 6.23 -21.27
N LEU A 204 -2.99 7.08 -20.46
CA LEU A 204 -3.59 8.30 -19.91
C LEU A 204 -3.84 9.36 -21.00
N GLN A 205 -3.05 9.35 -22.06
CA GLN A 205 -3.22 10.25 -23.20
C GLN A 205 -4.16 9.61 -24.22
N ALA A 206 -5.01 10.43 -24.86
CA ALA A 206 -5.88 9.97 -25.92
C ALA A 206 -5.07 9.26 -27.02
N ASN A 207 -5.53 8.07 -27.44
CA ASN A 207 -4.88 7.21 -28.44
C ASN A 207 -3.49 6.67 -28.05
N SER A 208 -3.08 6.77 -26.78
CA SER A 208 -1.88 6.09 -26.29
C SER A 208 -2.19 4.65 -25.88
N ILE A 209 -1.24 3.75 -26.10
CA ILE A 209 -1.30 2.34 -25.68
C ILE A 209 -0.13 2.10 -24.73
N ILE A 210 -0.40 1.37 -23.66
CA ILE A 210 0.61 0.94 -22.71
C ILE A 210 0.74 -0.56 -22.78
N VAL A 211 1.98 -0.99 -22.95
CA VAL A 211 2.34 -2.40 -22.94
C VAL A 211 2.35 -2.88 -21.49
N GLY A 212 1.68 -4.00 -21.27
CA GLY A 212 1.73 -4.75 -20.03
C GLY A 212 2.19 -6.18 -20.25
N MET A 213 2.33 -6.89 -19.15
CA MET A 213 2.63 -8.30 -19.09
C MET A 213 1.56 -9.00 -18.27
N CYS A 214 1.12 -10.15 -18.75
CA CYS A 214 0.25 -11.03 -17.99
C CYS A 214 0.99 -11.56 -16.77
N TYR A 215 0.62 -11.06 -15.59
CA TYR A 215 1.36 -11.33 -14.37
C TYR A 215 0.41 -11.58 -13.20
N ASN A 216 0.78 -12.56 -12.38
CA ASN A 216 0.09 -12.80 -11.11
C ASN A 216 0.62 -11.80 -10.08
N HIS A 217 0.07 -10.59 -10.12
CA HIS A 217 0.40 -9.56 -9.15
C HIS A 217 -0.23 -9.88 -7.80
N ARG A 218 0.57 -9.89 -6.72
CA ARG A 218 0.10 -10.11 -5.32
C ARG A 218 -0.75 -11.36 -5.12
N MET A 219 -0.36 -12.49 -5.73
CA MET A 219 -1.09 -13.76 -5.58
C MET A 219 -2.57 -13.67 -6.01
N GLN A 220 -2.90 -12.77 -6.93
CA GLN A 220 -4.22 -12.63 -7.53
C GLN A 220 -4.36 -13.49 -8.79
N VAL A 221 -5.49 -13.33 -9.49
CA VAL A 221 -5.68 -13.94 -10.81
C VAL A 221 -4.69 -13.33 -11.81
N LEU A 222 -4.31 -14.13 -12.82
CA LEU A 222 -3.49 -13.64 -13.91
C LEU A 222 -4.26 -12.56 -14.69
N ALA A 223 -3.68 -11.37 -14.76
CA ALA A 223 -4.27 -10.23 -15.45
C ALA A 223 -3.17 -9.36 -16.08
N CYS A 224 -3.57 -8.55 -17.04
CA CYS A 224 -2.68 -7.58 -17.66
C CYS A 224 -2.17 -6.57 -16.62
N ASN A 225 -0.86 -6.56 -16.38
CA ASN A 225 -0.20 -5.66 -15.46
C ASN A 225 0.78 -4.77 -16.23
N THR A 226 0.65 -3.45 -16.08
CA THR A 226 1.44 -2.44 -16.82
C THR A 226 2.59 -1.87 -15.99
N ASP A 227 2.98 -2.53 -14.90
CA ASP A 227 4.10 -2.11 -14.08
C ASP A 227 5.42 -2.37 -14.81
N PRO A 228 6.18 -1.32 -15.19
CA PRO A 228 7.42 -1.49 -15.94
C PRO A 228 8.47 -2.28 -15.16
N ASP A 229 8.48 -2.21 -13.83
CA ASP A 229 9.47 -2.90 -13.01
C ASP A 229 9.20 -4.40 -12.97
N THR A 230 7.92 -4.80 -12.99
CA THR A 230 7.55 -6.22 -13.12
C THR A 230 8.06 -6.79 -14.46
N ILE A 231 7.98 -6.03 -15.55
CA ILE A 231 8.48 -6.46 -16.87
C ILE A 231 10.01 -6.49 -16.89
N ARG A 232 10.69 -5.46 -16.38
CA ARG A 232 12.16 -5.40 -16.27
C ARG A 232 12.73 -6.56 -15.45
N VAL A 233 12.06 -6.93 -14.36
CA VAL A 233 12.45 -8.10 -13.55
C VAL A 233 12.39 -9.37 -14.37
N ARG A 234 11.32 -9.60 -15.14
CA ARG A 234 11.21 -10.80 -15.99
C ARG A 234 12.26 -10.83 -17.10
N ILE A 235 12.52 -9.71 -17.78
CA ILE A 235 13.62 -9.60 -18.77
C ILE A 235 14.95 -10.03 -18.13
N ARG A 236 15.24 -9.54 -16.92
CA ARG A 236 16.47 -9.89 -16.20
C ARG A 236 16.52 -11.36 -15.79
N GLN A 237 15.39 -11.97 -15.44
CA GLN A 237 15.29 -13.40 -15.14
C GLN A 237 15.64 -14.24 -16.37
N ILE A 238 15.11 -13.89 -17.54
CA ILE A 238 15.41 -14.55 -18.82
C ILE A 238 16.89 -14.45 -19.15
N GLN A 239 17.46 -13.24 -19.11
CA GLN A 239 18.87 -13.00 -19.41
C GLN A 239 19.83 -13.80 -18.51
N LYS A 240 19.45 -14.01 -17.26
CA LYS A 240 20.25 -14.76 -16.28
C LYS A 240 19.92 -16.25 -16.23
N GLY A 241 18.91 -16.72 -16.95
CA GLY A 241 18.44 -18.11 -16.90
C GLY A 241 17.97 -18.53 -15.50
N VAL A 242 17.31 -17.64 -14.75
CA VAL A 242 16.82 -17.92 -13.39
C VAL A 242 15.30 -17.95 -13.33
N GLY A 243 14.75 -18.80 -12.45
CA GLY A 243 13.31 -19.00 -12.31
C GLY A 243 12.75 -19.95 -13.37
N THR A 244 11.46 -19.79 -13.68
CA THR A 244 10.79 -20.62 -14.70
C THR A 244 11.40 -20.36 -16.08
N PRO A 245 11.76 -21.41 -16.85
CA PRO A 245 12.20 -21.29 -18.23
C PRO A 245 11.22 -20.43 -19.03
N CYS A 246 11.74 -19.59 -19.92
CA CYS A 246 10.89 -18.72 -20.72
C CYS A 246 10.21 -19.46 -21.86
N ASP A 247 9.00 -19.05 -22.18
CA ASP A 247 8.29 -19.50 -23.38
C ASP A 247 8.84 -18.77 -24.62
N PRO A 248 9.37 -19.50 -25.63
CA PRO A 248 9.99 -18.90 -26.80
C PRO A 248 9.01 -18.15 -27.71
N VAL A 249 7.70 -18.34 -27.55
CA VAL A 249 6.65 -17.66 -28.32
C VAL A 249 6.09 -16.50 -27.50
N GLU A 250 5.58 -16.76 -26.31
CA GLU A 250 4.86 -15.77 -25.49
C GLU A 250 5.80 -14.73 -24.86
N GLU A 251 7.07 -15.07 -24.68
CA GLU A 251 8.09 -14.22 -24.04
C GLU A 251 9.20 -13.79 -25.01
N ALA A 252 9.01 -14.00 -26.32
CA ALA A 252 9.93 -13.51 -27.35
C ALA A 252 10.17 -12.00 -27.23
N TRP A 253 9.12 -11.23 -26.93
CA TRP A 253 9.17 -9.78 -26.72
C TRP A 253 9.97 -9.35 -25.46
N LEU A 254 10.25 -10.28 -24.56
CA LEU A 254 11.09 -10.09 -23.37
C LEU A 254 12.54 -10.58 -23.58
N GLY A 255 12.84 -11.10 -24.77
CA GLY A 255 14.16 -11.58 -25.16
C GLY A 255 14.37 -13.09 -25.06
N CYS A 256 13.30 -13.88 -24.89
CA CYS A 256 13.42 -15.33 -24.93
C CYS A 256 13.93 -15.81 -26.30
N GLY A 257 14.76 -16.85 -26.31
CA GLY A 257 15.33 -17.42 -27.53
C GLY A 257 16.37 -16.53 -28.24
N GLY A 258 16.87 -15.48 -27.60
CA GLY A 258 17.83 -14.53 -28.19
C GLY A 258 17.19 -13.41 -29.02
N SER A 259 15.86 -13.27 -28.95
CA SER A 259 15.13 -12.16 -29.56
C SER A 259 15.50 -10.82 -28.88
N PRO A 260 15.39 -9.67 -29.57
CA PRO A 260 15.52 -8.36 -28.92
C PRO A 260 14.39 -8.14 -27.92
N ALA A 261 14.74 -7.85 -26.66
CA ALA A 261 13.77 -7.46 -25.65
C ALA A 261 13.25 -6.02 -25.89
N ILE A 262 12.00 -5.77 -25.52
CA ILE A 262 11.43 -4.41 -25.50
C ILE A 262 12.24 -3.46 -24.60
N THR A 263 12.30 -2.18 -24.96
CA THR A 263 12.87 -1.12 -24.13
C THR A 263 11.75 -0.41 -23.36
N ILE A 264 11.88 -0.31 -22.03
CA ILE A 264 10.87 0.20 -21.10
C ILE A 264 11.47 1.22 -20.14
#